data_AF-A0A7J4S7K4-F1
#
_entry.id   AF-A0A7J4S7K4-F1
#
_cell.length_a   1.000
_cell.length_b   1.000
_cell.length_c   1.000
_cell.angle_alpha   90.00
_cell.angle_beta   90.00
_cell.angle_gamma   90.00
#
_symmetry.space_group_name_H-M   'P 1'
#
loop_
_entity.id
_entity.type
_entity.pdbx_description
1 polymer ?
#
loop_
_entity_poly.entity_id
_entity_poly.type
_entity_poly.pdbx_seq_one_letter_code
_entity_poly.pdbx_strand_id
1 'polypeptide(L)'
;HAVLPAADAAITSVVDQYQLNTSGLCWWQRGRRLNITPQSVYDRIYHPQCKNKDGNLWQHDTFHPLKIIHAGMPCFVNNKGLWRTRQEAIPAIEGILGDVTVEIDNDDVIALLNNEAILKQDMLPETMSDYCGPLIFTSNVAGCRTLVSAWSGTWISLMIGTTERDIIRAKLGLPFEHEVEEE
;
A
#
# COMPACT_ATOMS: atom_id res chain seq x y z
N HIS A 1 18.65 6.18 -2.09
CA HIS A 1 17.80 7.21 -1.47
C HIS A 1 17.94 7.14 0.03
N ALA A 2 18.11 8.29 0.69
CA ALA A 2 18.01 8.40 2.14
C ALA A 2 16.57 8.14 2.60
N VAL A 3 16.42 7.72 3.85
CA VAL A 3 15.12 7.56 4.53
C VAL A 3 14.98 8.72 5.49
N LEU A 4 13.93 9.51 5.32
CA LEU A 4 13.63 10.70 6.12
C LEU A 4 12.15 10.67 6.52
N PRO A 5 11.74 11.39 7.57
CA PRO A 5 10.33 11.66 7.82
C PRO A 5 9.66 12.19 6.54
N ALA A 6 8.48 11.67 6.25
CA ALA A 6 7.73 12.05 5.06
C ALA A 6 7.22 13.50 5.18
N ALA A 7 7.13 14.19 4.04
CA ALA A 7 6.53 15.52 4.00
C ALA A 7 5.02 15.45 4.21
N ASP A 8 4.46 16.42 4.94
CA ASP A 8 3.02 16.47 5.26
C ASP A 8 2.14 16.37 4.01
N ALA A 9 2.50 17.06 2.92
CA ALA A 9 1.75 17.01 1.67
C ALA A 9 1.65 15.58 1.08
N ALA A 10 2.70 14.77 1.22
CA ALA A 10 2.68 13.38 0.77
C ALA A 10 1.82 12.51 1.68
N ILE A 11 1.86 12.74 2.99
CA ILE A 11 1.05 12.05 3.99
C ILE A 11 -0.42 12.37 3.75
N THR A 12 -0.80 13.65 3.71
CA THR A 12 -2.16 14.13 3.47
C THR A 12 -2.73 13.54 2.18
N SER A 13 -1.97 13.54 1.09
CA SER A 13 -2.41 12.94 -0.17
C SER A 13 -2.77 11.45 -0.05
N VAL A 14 -2.00 10.66 0.69
CA VAL A 14 -2.31 9.23 0.92
C VAL A 14 -3.48 9.07 1.87
N VAL A 15 -3.51 9.85 2.94
CA VAL A 15 -4.55 9.80 3.97
C VAL A 15 -5.90 10.14 3.38
N ASP A 16 -5.99 11.19 2.54
CA ASP A 16 -7.23 11.58 1.89
C ASP A 16 -7.67 10.53 0.86
N GLN A 17 -6.74 9.98 0.09
CA GLN A 17 -7.04 9.00 -0.94
C GLN A 17 -7.58 7.67 -0.38
N TYR A 18 -7.06 7.24 0.78
CA TYR A 18 -7.41 5.96 1.40
C TYR A 18 -8.20 6.09 2.70
N GLN A 19 -8.58 7.32 3.07
CA GLN A 19 -9.28 7.68 4.30
C GLN A 19 -8.65 7.04 5.55
N LEU A 20 -7.32 7.12 5.68
CA LEU A 20 -6.58 6.37 6.69
C LEU A 20 -6.73 6.97 8.10
N ASN A 21 -6.90 6.11 9.09
CA ASN A 21 -6.68 6.48 10.49
C ASN A 21 -5.17 6.48 10.81
N THR A 22 -4.60 7.66 11.02
CA THR A 22 -3.17 7.84 11.25
C THR A 22 -2.74 7.86 12.72
N SER A 23 -3.68 7.66 13.65
CA SER A 23 -3.40 7.77 15.09
C SER A 23 -2.27 6.83 15.52
N GLY A 24 -1.23 7.40 16.15
CA GLY A 24 -0.08 6.66 16.65
C GLY A 24 0.91 6.19 15.58
N LEU A 25 0.76 6.63 14.33
CA LEU A 25 1.65 6.29 13.22
C LEU A 25 2.60 7.43 12.88
N CYS A 26 3.81 7.06 12.45
CA CYS A 26 4.79 7.96 11.85
C CYS A 26 5.14 7.47 10.44
N TRP A 27 5.36 8.43 9.54
CA TRP A 27 5.53 8.23 8.11
C TRP A 27 6.94 8.55 7.66
N TRP A 28 7.49 7.68 6.82
CA TRP A 28 8.85 7.80 6.32
C TRP A 28 8.87 7.72 4.81
N GLN A 29 9.66 8.58 4.18
CA GLN A 29 9.81 8.60 2.74
C GLN A 29 11.19 8.07 2.32
N ARG A 30 11.19 7.15 1.36
CA ARG A 30 12.40 6.64 0.69
C ARG A 30 12.21 6.69 -0.82
N GLY A 31 12.68 7.78 -1.44
CA GLY A 31 12.45 8.02 -2.87
C GLY A 31 10.96 8.20 -3.15
N ARG A 32 10.37 7.30 -3.94
CA ARG A 32 8.92 7.30 -4.26
C ARG A 32 8.06 6.46 -3.30
N ARG A 33 8.66 5.86 -2.27
CA ARG A 33 7.94 5.00 -1.32
C ARG A 33 7.60 5.76 -0.05
N LEU A 34 6.41 5.53 0.47
CA LEU A 34 6.00 5.89 1.82
C LEU A 34 5.87 4.64 2.67
N ASN A 35 6.50 4.71 3.83
CA ASN A 35 6.54 3.66 4.80
C ASN A 35 5.82 4.10 6.08
N ILE A 36 5.19 3.14 6.76
CA ILE A 36 4.52 3.37 8.04
C ILE A 36 5.31 2.70 9.15
N THR A 37 5.43 3.39 10.27
CA THR A 37 5.98 2.91 11.54
C THR A 37 5.09 3.34 12.71
N PRO A 38 5.20 2.71 13.88
CA PRO A 38 4.69 3.30 15.12
C PRO A 38 5.41 4.61 15.45
N GLN A 39 4.71 5.56 16.07
CA GLN A 39 5.26 6.86 16.47
C GLN A 39 6.54 6.75 17.31
N SER A 40 6.64 5.71 18.15
CA SER A 40 7.83 5.45 18.98
C SER A 40 9.13 5.32 18.19
N VAL A 41 9.08 4.95 16.90
CA VAL A 41 10.28 4.86 16.05
C VAL A 41 10.86 6.25 15.82
N TYR A 42 10.02 7.24 15.53
CA TYR A 42 10.46 8.63 15.40
C TYR A 42 10.98 9.16 16.74
N ASP A 43 10.20 8.99 17.81
CA ASP A 43 10.51 9.54 19.13
C ASP A 43 11.84 9.01 19.70
N ARG A 44 12.20 7.74 19.40
CA ARG A 44 13.38 7.09 19.97
C ARG A 44 14.60 7.08 19.07
N ILE A 45 14.42 7.10 17.75
CA ILE A 45 15.53 6.91 16.80
C ILE A 45 15.90 8.22 16.10
N TYR A 46 14.94 9.12 15.91
CA TYR A 46 15.11 10.31 15.06
C TYR A 46 15.06 11.61 15.85
N HIS A 47 14.06 11.74 16.71
CA HIS A 47 13.82 12.93 17.51
C HIS A 47 14.89 13.23 18.59
N PRO A 48 15.53 12.26 19.27
CA PRO A 48 16.38 12.58 20.42
C PRO A 48 17.56 13.51 20.11
N GLN A 49 17.85 14.43 21.03
CA GLN A 49 19.07 15.23 21.01
C GLN A 49 20.30 14.35 21.18
N CYS A 50 21.35 14.63 20.41
CA CYS A 50 22.58 13.83 20.41
C CYS A 50 23.78 14.69 20.83
N LYS A 51 24.64 14.16 21.70
CA LYS A 51 25.89 14.84 22.05
C LYS A 51 26.82 14.93 20.83
N ASN A 52 27.43 16.08 20.64
CA ASN A 52 28.46 16.28 19.63
C ASN A 52 29.86 16.10 20.23
N LYS A 53 30.89 16.06 19.35
CA LYS A 53 32.30 15.89 19.74
C LYS A 53 32.85 17.03 20.61
N ASP A 54 32.22 18.19 20.57
CA ASP A 54 32.62 19.41 21.27
C ASP A 54 31.93 19.54 22.64
N GLY A 55 31.16 18.52 23.07
CA GLY A 55 30.43 18.51 24.33
C GLY A 55 29.09 19.25 24.33
N ASN A 56 28.70 19.84 23.19
CA ASN A 56 27.38 20.44 22.99
C ASN A 56 26.35 19.39 22.54
N LEU A 57 25.09 19.80 22.40
CA LEU A 57 24.00 18.97 21.88
C LEU A 57 23.62 19.40 20.46
N TRP A 58 23.53 18.43 19.55
CA TRP A 58 22.74 18.59 18.34
C TRP A 58 21.26 18.66 18.72
N GLN A 59 20.53 19.60 18.11
CA GLN A 59 19.10 19.74 18.32
C GLN A 59 18.36 18.52 17.77
N HIS A 60 17.13 18.30 18.23
CA HIS A 60 16.25 17.25 17.71
C HIS A 60 16.18 17.32 16.17
N ASP A 61 16.08 16.16 15.51
CA ASP A 61 15.92 16.04 14.05
C ASP A 61 17.07 16.60 13.18
N THR A 62 18.16 17.10 13.78
CA THR A 62 19.27 17.76 13.04
C THR A 62 20.48 16.87 12.79
N PHE A 63 20.77 15.92 13.68
CA PHE A 63 21.89 15.00 13.55
C PHE A 63 21.49 13.60 14.01
N HIS A 64 21.70 12.62 13.13
CA HIS A 64 21.31 11.24 13.36
C HIS A 64 22.57 10.38 13.46
N PRO A 65 22.93 9.84 14.64
CA PRO A 65 24.11 9.00 14.81
C PRO A 65 23.99 7.68 14.05
N LEU A 66 22.77 7.33 13.62
CA LEU A 66 22.47 6.14 12.83
C LEU A 66 22.01 6.54 11.42
N LYS A 67 22.59 5.89 10.41
CA LYS A 67 22.10 5.99 9.03
C LYS A 67 20.91 5.07 8.85
N ILE A 68 19.71 5.64 8.74
CA ILE A 68 18.49 4.86 8.52
C ILE A 68 18.47 4.33 7.08
N ILE A 69 18.61 3.01 6.95
CA ILE A 69 18.54 2.31 5.65
C ILE A 69 17.09 2.00 5.27
N HIS A 70 16.27 1.68 6.28
CA HIS A 70 14.87 1.35 6.17
C HIS A 70 14.16 1.67 7.49
N ALA A 71 12.93 2.18 7.40
CA ALA A 71 12.07 2.44 8.56
C ALA A 71 10.67 1.92 8.23
N GLY A 72 10.21 0.91 8.98
CA GLY A 72 8.87 0.35 8.85
C GLY A 72 8.57 -0.36 7.53
N MET A 73 7.31 -0.72 7.35
CA MET A 73 6.83 -1.41 6.14
C MET A 73 6.59 -0.39 5.02
N PRO A 74 7.09 -0.61 3.79
CA PRO A 74 6.72 0.20 2.63
C PRO A 74 5.27 -0.10 2.22
N CYS A 75 4.37 0.83 2.51
CA CYS A 75 2.93 0.65 2.28
C CYS A 75 2.47 1.24 0.95
N PHE A 76 3.06 2.35 0.52
CA PHE A 76 2.63 3.07 -0.67
C PHE A 76 3.79 3.42 -1.60
N VAL A 77 3.50 3.46 -2.89
CA VAL A 77 4.44 3.90 -3.92
C VAL A 77 3.79 4.98 -4.80
N ASN A 78 4.44 6.13 -4.90
CA ASN A 78 4.02 7.17 -5.82
C ASN A 78 4.39 6.78 -7.25
N ASN A 79 3.40 6.81 -8.13
CA ASN A 79 3.62 6.77 -9.56
C ASN A 79 2.86 7.91 -10.24
N LYS A 80 3.61 8.84 -10.84
CA LYS A 80 3.07 10.01 -11.58
C LYS A 80 2.05 10.82 -10.77
N GLY A 81 2.26 10.99 -9.48
CA GLY A 81 1.38 11.78 -8.60
C GLY A 81 0.28 10.98 -7.91
N LEU A 82 0.08 9.70 -8.27
CA LEU A 82 -0.90 8.82 -7.62
C LEU A 82 -0.20 7.83 -6.70
N TRP A 83 -0.73 7.67 -5.49
CA TRP A 83 -0.19 6.76 -4.50
C TRP A 83 -0.86 5.41 -4.59
N ARG A 84 -0.08 4.37 -4.77
CA ARG A 84 -0.61 3.02 -4.91
C ARG A 84 -0.24 2.17 -3.72
N THR A 85 -1.18 1.36 -3.25
CA THR A 85 -0.92 0.35 -2.22
C THR A 85 0.01 -0.73 -2.73
N ARG A 86 0.79 -1.26 -1.80
CA ARG A 86 1.54 -2.49 -1.96
C ARG A 86 0.74 -3.64 -1.41
N GLN A 87 0.59 -4.71 -2.18
CA GLN A 87 -0.22 -5.85 -1.77
C GLN A 87 0.33 -6.51 -0.50
N GLU A 88 1.65 -6.59 -0.38
CA GLU A 88 2.32 -7.13 0.80
C GLU A 88 2.08 -6.30 2.07
N ALA A 89 1.66 -5.04 1.92
CA ALA A 89 1.41 -4.13 3.03
C ALA A 89 -0.06 -4.08 3.45
N ILE A 90 -0.98 -4.70 2.69
CA ILE A 90 -2.41 -4.74 2.99
C ILE A 90 -2.68 -5.21 4.44
N PRO A 91 -2.08 -6.30 4.94
CA PRO A 91 -2.31 -6.73 6.33
C PRO A 91 -1.89 -5.71 7.38
N ALA A 92 -0.95 -4.81 7.07
CA ALA A 92 -0.51 -3.77 7.98
C ALA A 92 -1.42 -2.52 7.95
N ILE A 93 -2.19 -2.33 6.88
CA ILE A 93 -3.04 -1.14 6.70
C ILE A 93 -4.54 -1.44 6.73
N GLU A 94 -4.97 -2.70 6.63
CA GLU A 94 -6.40 -3.05 6.54
C GLU A 94 -7.23 -2.54 7.73
N GLY A 95 -6.66 -2.56 8.94
CA GLY A 95 -7.33 -2.09 10.15
C GLY A 95 -7.41 -0.57 10.29
N ILE A 96 -6.70 0.18 9.43
CA ILE A 96 -6.69 1.65 9.43
C ILE A 96 -7.29 2.24 8.14
N LEU A 97 -7.66 1.42 7.16
CA LEU A 97 -8.36 1.86 5.95
C LEU A 97 -9.76 2.38 6.31
N GLY A 98 -10.14 3.49 5.68
CA GLY A 98 -11.52 3.98 5.72
C GLY A 98 -12.43 3.25 4.73
N ASP A 99 -13.60 3.82 4.48
CA ASP A 99 -14.60 3.24 3.57
C ASP A 99 -14.31 3.66 2.11
N VAL A 100 -13.26 3.06 1.55
CA VAL A 100 -12.73 3.37 0.20
C VAL A 100 -12.62 2.15 -0.70
N THR A 101 -13.01 0.98 -0.22
CA THR A 101 -12.88 -0.26 -0.99
C THR A 101 -14.08 -0.47 -1.88
N VAL A 102 -13.86 -1.10 -3.04
CA VAL A 102 -14.93 -1.50 -3.95
C VAL A 102 -15.18 -2.99 -3.77
N GLU A 103 -16.41 -3.39 -3.47
CA GLU A 103 -16.77 -4.80 -3.36
C GLU A 103 -16.90 -5.42 -4.76
N ILE A 104 -16.34 -6.63 -4.93
CA ILE A 104 -16.43 -7.41 -6.18
C ILE A 104 -16.72 -8.88 -5.86
N ASP A 105 -17.37 -9.55 -6.80
CA ASP A 105 -17.70 -10.96 -6.66
C ASP A 105 -16.47 -11.86 -6.92
N ASN A 106 -16.54 -13.10 -6.43
CA ASN A 106 -15.46 -14.06 -6.64
C ASN A 106 -15.26 -14.37 -8.13
N ASP A 107 -16.32 -14.33 -8.94
CA ASP A 107 -16.23 -14.56 -10.38
C ASP A 107 -15.36 -13.49 -11.06
N ASP A 108 -15.51 -12.22 -10.67
CA ASP A 108 -14.67 -11.12 -11.15
C ASP A 108 -13.21 -11.28 -10.69
N VAL A 109 -13.00 -11.71 -9.43
CA VAL A 109 -11.65 -12.01 -8.93
C VAL A 109 -11.00 -13.11 -9.77
N ILE A 110 -11.73 -14.19 -10.06
CA ILE A 110 -11.24 -15.31 -10.88
C ILE A 110 -10.89 -14.83 -12.29
N ALA A 111 -11.77 -14.07 -12.94
CA ALA A 111 -11.54 -13.50 -14.26
C ALA A 111 -10.27 -12.63 -14.29
N LEU A 112 -10.11 -11.75 -13.31
CA LEU A 112 -8.91 -10.90 -13.18
C LEU A 112 -7.63 -11.71 -12.87
N LEU A 113 -7.73 -12.78 -12.09
CA LEU A 113 -6.62 -13.72 -11.85
C LEU A 113 -6.27 -14.56 -13.07
N ASN A 114 -7.18 -14.70 -14.03
CA ASN A 114 -6.92 -15.35 -15.32
C ASN A 114 -6.52 -14.34 -16.41
N ASN A 115 -6.26 -13.08 -16.04
CA ASN A 115 -5.90 -12.00 -16.96
C ASN A 115 -6.99 -11.66 -17.98
N GLU A 116 -8.25 -11.92 -17.66
CA GLU A 116 -9.37 -11.49 -18.48
C GLU A 116 -9.49 -9.96 -18.47
N ALA A 117 -9.76 -9.38 -19.63
CA ALA A 117 -9.87 -7.95 -19.80
C ALA A 117 -11.28 -7.47 -19.44
N ILE A 118 -11.44 -6.94 -18.23
CA ILE A 118 -12.71 -6.38 -17.73
C ILE A 118 -12.68 -4.86 -17.87
N LEU A 119 -13.68 -4.27 -18.54
CA LEU A 119 -13.81 -2.81 -18.64
C LEU A 119 -14.19 -2.26 -17.27
N LYS A 120 -13.66 -1.07 -16.92
CA LYS A 120 -14.03 -0.44 -15.65
C LYS A 120 -15.53 -0.15 -15.52
N GLN A 121 -16.24 0.02 -16.64
CA GLN A 121 -17.66 0.32 -16.69
C GLN A 121 -18.52 -0.87 -16.26
N ASP A 122 -18.00 -2.08 -16.47
CA ASP A 122 -18.72 -3.33 -16.20
C ASP A 122 -18.56 -3.77 -14.75
N MET A 123 -17.53 -3.26 -14.05
CA MET A 123 -17.16 -3.71 -12.70
C MET A 123 -17.20 -2.61 -11.63
N LEU A 124 -17.07 -1.34 -12.00
CA LEU A 124 -17.14 -0.24 -11.04
C LEU A 124 -18.53 0.41 -11.02
N PRO A 125 -18.97 0.94 -9.87
CA PRO A 125 -20.21 1.74 -9.80
C PRO A 125 -20.19 2.92 -10.76
N GLU A 126 -21.37 3.35 -11.25
CA GLU A 126 -21.49 4.50 -12.17
C GLU A 126 -20.85 5.78 -11.62
N THR A 127 -20.87 5.96 -10.30
CA THR A 127 -20.22 7.09 -9.59
C THR A 127 -18.70 7.13 -9.77
N MET A 128 -18.10 6.02 -10.18
CA MET A 128 -16.67 5.84 -10.42
C MET A 128 -16.33 5.64 -11.91
N SER A 129 -17.30 5.85 -12.81
CA SER A 129 -17.13 5.68 -14.25
C SER A 129 -15.97 6.49 -14.83
N ASP A 130 -15.72 7.70 -14.32
CA ASP A 130 -14.62 8.57 -14.73
C ASP A 130 -13.33 8.39 -13.91
N TYR A 131 -13.36 7.58 -12.85
CA TYR A 131 -12.19 7.37 -12.00
C TYR A 131 -11.08 6.62 -12.74
N CYS A 132 -9.86 7.16 -12.68
CA CYS A 132 -8.64 6.55 -13.22
C CYS A 132 -7.56 6.64 -12.14
N GLY A 133 -7.12 5.49 -11.65
CA GLY A 133 -6.22 5.47 -10.51
C GLY A 133 -6.21 4.15 -9.76
N PRO A 134 -5.45 4.10 -8.65
CA PRO A 134 -5.35 2.93 -7.81
C PRO A 134 -6.65 2.68 -7.04
N LEU A 135 -7.01 1.41 -6.90
CA LEU A 135 -8.20 0.95 -6.17
C LEU A 135 -7.81 -0.18 -5.22
N ILE A 136 -8.69 -0.43 -4.24
CA ILE A 136 -8.63 -1.63 -3.41
C ILE A 136 -9.97 -2.34 -3.57
N PHE A 137 -9.93 -3.55 -4.12
CA PHE A 137 -11.09 -4.41 -4.13
C PHE A 137 -11.22 -5.16 -2.81
N THR A 138 -12.45 -5.38 -2.38
CA THR A 138 -12.80 -6.30 -1.31
C THR A 138 -13.62 -7.44 -1.91
N SER A 139 -13.28 -8.68 -1.56
CA SER A 139 -14.12 -9.84 -1.87
C SER A 139 -14.10 -10.86 -0.74
N ASN A 140 -15.07 -11.76 -0.70
CA ASN A 140 -15.14 -12.83 0.28
C ASN A 140 -14.62 -14.14 -0.32
N VAL A 141 -13.34 -14.40 -0.10
CA VAL A 141 -12.64 -15.58 -0.62
C VAL A 141 -12.45 -16.57 0.52
N ALA A 142 -12.98 -17.79 0.37
CA ALA A 142 -12.90 -18.86 1.38
C ALA A 142 -13.38 -18.43 2.79
N GLY A 143 -14.44 -17.63 2.86
CA GLY A 143 -15.00 -17.13 4.12
C GLY A 143 -14.18 -16.02 4.78
N CYS A 144 -13.15 -15.51 4.09
CA CYS A 144 -12.28 -14.44 4.58
C CYS A 144 -12.42 -13.21 3.69
N ARG A 145 -12.59 -12.04 4.33
CA ARG A 145 -12.48 -10.74 3.64
C ARG A 145 -11.06 -10.61 3.08
N THR A 146 -10.96 -10.49 1.76
CA THR A 146 -9.69 -10.38 1.04
C THR A 146 -9.65 -9.03 0.35
N LEU A 147 -8.58 -8.27 0.61
CA LEU A 147 -8.33 -6.97 -0.03
C LEU A 147 -7.29 -7.14 -1.15
N VAL A 148 -7.59 -6.63 -2.34
CA VAL A 148 -6.75 -6.76 -3.53
C VAL A 148 -6.47 -5.41 -4.15
N SER A 149 -5.19 -5.03 -4.21
CA SER A 149 -4.76 -3.80 -4.86
C SER A 149 -4.95 -3.90 -6.37
N ALA A 150 -5.53 -2.87 -6.98
CA ALA A 150 -5.82 -2.82 -8.40
C ALA A 150 -5.61 -1.42 -8.99
N TRP A 151 -5.71 -1.33 -10.31
CA TRP A 151 -5.65 -0.08 -11.07
C TRP A 151 -6.86 0.02 -11.99
N SER A 152 -7.58 1.13 -11.91
CA SER A 152 -8.60 1.53 -12.88
C SER A 152 -7.96 2.38 -13.98
N GLY A 153 -7.97 1.86 -15.20
CA GLY A 153 -7.72 2.62 -16.43
C GLY A 153 -8.94 2.56 -17.35
N THR A 154 -8.74 2.19 -18.61
CA THR A 154 -9.84 1.72 -19.48
C THR A 154 -10.31 0.34 -19.03
N TRP A 155 -9.34 -0.51 -18.68
CA TRP A 155 -9.52 -1.84 -18.14
C TRP A 155 -9.12 -1.85 -16.68
N ILE A 156 -9.61 -2.82 -15.94
CA ILE A 156 -9.11 -3.10 -14.59
C ILE A 156 -7.90 -4.01 -14.67
N SER A 157 -6.90 -3.75 -13.84
CA SER A 157 -5.73 -4.61 -13.70
C SER A 157 -5.36 -4.80 -12.24
N LEU A 158 -5.15 -6.04 -11.83
CA LEU A 158 -4.64 -6.32 -10.48
C LEU A 158 -3.19 -5.83 -10.36
N MET A 159 -2.87 -5.23 -9.23
CA MET A 159 -1.51 -4.78 -8.92
C MET A 159 -0.84 -5.65 -7.87
N ILE A 160 -0.81 -6.94 -8.14
CA ILE A 160 -0.29 -7.97 -7.24
C ILE A 160 0.73 -8.82 -7.99
N GLY A 161 1.73 -9.37 -7.29
CA GLY A 161 2.72 -10.26 -7.91
C GLY A 161 2.20 -11.70 -8.02
N THR A 162 2.99 -12.55 -8.68
CA THR A 162 2.69 -13.98 -8.87
C THR A 162 2.43 -14.69 -7.54
N THR A 163 3.26 -14.43 -6.52
CA THR A 163 3.08 -15.05 -5.19
C THR A 163 1.75 -14.68 -4.56
N GLU A 164 1.33 -13.42 -4.63
CA GLU A 164 0.04 -13.00 -4.09
C GLU A 164 -1.13 -13.54 -4.93
N ARG A 165 -0.97 -13.64 -6.25
CA ARG A 165 -1.94 -14.30 -7.14
C ARG A 165 -2.13 -15.75 -6.75
N ASP A 166 -1.04 -16.50 -6.59
CA ASP A 166 -1.06 -17.91 -6.19
C ASP A 166 -1.72 -18.12 -4.82
N ILE A 167 -1.50 -17.23 -3.87
CA ILE A 167 -2.18 -17.29 -2.56
C ILE A 167 -3.71 -17.14 -2.74
N ILE A 168 -4.17 -16.21 -3.57
CA ILE A 168 -5.61 -16.03 -3.81
C ILE A 168 -6.18 -17.21 -4.62
N ARG A 169 -5.45 -17.68 -5.64
CA ARG A 169 -5.81 -18.85 -6.45
C ARG A 169 -5.98 -20.09 -5.60
N ALA A 170 -5.05 -20.39 -4.69
CA ALA A 170 -5.16 -21.50 -3.75
C ALA A 170 -6.41 -21.38 -2.85
N LYS A 171 -6.73 -20.18 -2.34
CA LYS A 171 -7.94 -19.99 -1.53
C LYS A 171 -9.22 -20.20 -2.35
N LEU A 172 -9.19 -19.94 -3.65
CA LEU A 172 -10.31 -20.17 -4.58
C LEU A 172 -10.34 -21.60 -5.15
N GLY A 173 -9.34 -22.44 -4.83
CA GLY A 173 -9.23 -23.79 -5.40
C GLY A 173 -8.82 -23.81 -6.88
N LEU A 174 -8.15 -22.77 -7.36
CA LEU A 174 -7.61 -22.67 -8.72
C LEU A 174 -6.17 -23.23 -8.77
N PRO A 175 -5.72 -23.75 -9.93
CA PRO A 175 -4.31 -24.11 -10.14
C PRO A 175 -3.42 -22.88 -10.02
N PHE A 176 -2.16 -23.06 -9.61
CA PHE A 176 -1.24 -21.95 -9.49
C PHE A 176 -0.87 -21.37 -10.86
N GLU A 177 -0.56 -20.07 -10.91
CA GLU A 177 -0.19 -19.40 -12.16
C GLU A 177 1.06 -20.03 -12.78
N HIS A 178 2.03 -20.41 -11.96
CA HIS A 178 3.24 -21.09 -12.43
C HIS A 178 2.98 -22.51 -12.95
N GLU A 179 1.89 -23.17 -12.55
CA GLU A 179 1.51 -24.48 -13.09
C GLU A 179 0.80 -24.35 -14.45
N VAL A 180 0.10 -23.23 -14.68
CA VAL A 180 -0.64 -22.97 -15.93
C VAL A 180 0.29 -22.45 -17.04
N GLU A 181 1.37 -21.75 -16.70
CA GLU A 181 2.38 -21.29 -17.68
C GLU A 181 3.22 -22.44 -18.28
N GLU A 182 3.22 -23.62 -17.66
CA GLU A 182 3.97 -24.80 -18.12
C GLU A 182 3.17 -25.73 -19.07
N GLU A 183 1.89 -25.42 -19.35
CA GLU A 183 1.02 -26.10 -20.34
C GLU A 183 0.89 -25.32 -21.66
#